data_AF-A0A077NCU6-F1
#
_entry.id   AF-A0A077NCU6-F1
#
_cell.length_a   1.000
_cell.length_b   1.000
_cell.length_c   1.000
_cell.angle_alpha   90.00
_cell.angle_beta   90.00
_cell.angle_gamma   90.00
#
_symmetry.space_group_name_H-M   'P 1'
#
loop_
_entity.id
_entity.type
_entity.pdbx_description
1 polymer ?
#
loop_
_entity_poly.entity_id
_entity_poly.type
_entity_poly.pdbx_seq_one_letter_code
_entity_poly.pdbx_strand_id
1 'polypeptide(L)'
;MTEKKFKKLREINRNKNYFFKKLRFNLAKIFIDKWSKKQFHLGDINKILFLRDDNKIGDMIVSTPVLRELSLNGFKLHVLSGPSNYCVIENNPYIDKVYFYPGKNIDILNLGLKLKQEKYDLVIDMGDQTPVIYLLFIRLINAKILLALIKMTLIFTIKV
;
A
#
# COMPACT_ATOMS: atom_id res chain seq x y z
N MET A 1 14.42 -5.71 -41.89
CA MET A 1 14.25 -4.52 -41.02
C MET A 1 15.10 -4.73 -39.76
N THR A 2 16.15 -3.93 -39.55
CA THR A 2 17.27 -4.25 -38.64
C THR A 2 16.88 -4.23 -37.14
N GLU A 3 17.31 -5.24 -36.37
CA GLU A 3 17.03 -5.40 -34.93
C GLU A 3 17.25 -4.12 -34.09
N LYS A 4 18.26 -3.31 -34.46
CA LYS A 4 18.55 -2.01 -33.81
C LYS A 4 17.37 -1.04 -33.89
N LYS A 5 16.66 -0.97 -35.02
CA LYS A 5 15.46 -0.11 -35.18
C LYS A 5 14.30 -0.62 -34.31
N PHE A 6 14.11 -1.92 -34.22
CA PHE A 6 13.09 -2.53 -33.34
C PHE A 6 13.38 -2.29 -31.85
N LYS A 7 14.65 -2.41 -31.42
CA LYS A 7 15.05 -2.13 -30.02
C LYS A 7 14.78 -0.67 -29.65
N LYS A 8 15.12 0.28 -30.55
CA LYS A 8 14.87 1.71 -30.37
C LYS A 8 13.37 2.04 -30.32
N LEU A 9 12.55 1.39 -31.14
CA LEU A 9 11.08 1.54 -31.11
C LEU A 9 10.49 1.03 -29.78
N ARG A 10 10.94 -0.12 -29.28
CA ARG A 10 10.51 -0.66 -27.97
C ARG A 10 10.88 0.28 -26.82
N GLU A 11 12.08 0.85 -26.85
CA GLU A 11 12.54 1.80 -25.85
C GLU A 11 11.70 3.08 -25.84
N ILE A 12 11.38 3.64 -27.02
CA ILE A 12 10.50 4.81 -27.15
C ILE A 12 9.09 4.49 -26.61
N ASN A 13 8.54 3.32 -26.94
CA ASN A 13 7.24 2.90 -26.43
C ASN A 13 7.25 2.77 -24.90
N ARG A 14 8.32 2.20 -24.34
CA ARG A 14 8.51 2.09 -22.89
C ARG A 14 8.55 3.48 -22.24
N ASN A 15 9.32 4.41 -22.79
CA ASN A 15 9.46 5.76 -22.26
C ASN A 15 8.14 6.55 -22.33
N LYS A 16 7.42 6.45 -23.46
CA LYS A 16 6.06 7.02 -23.60
C LYS A 16 5.12 6.43 -22.55
N ASN A 17 5.12 5.11 -22.36
CA ASN A 17 4.27 4.45 -21.37
C ASN A 17 4.59 4.89 -19.93
N TYR A 18 5.88 5.02 -19.57
CA TYR A 18 6.29 5.57 -18.27
C TYR A 18 5.83 7.02 -18.08
N PHE A 19 6.00 7.86 -19.11
CA PHE A 19 5.55 9.24 -19.06
C PHE A 19 4.04 9.34 -18.84
N PHE A 20 3.24 8.62 -19.63
CA PHE A 20 1.79 8.62 -19.45
C PHE A 20 1.38 8.02 -18.11
N LYS A 21 2.04 6.94 -17.64
CA LYS A 21 1.78 6.38 -16.30
C LYS A 21 1.99 7.43 -15.21
N LYS A 22 3.08 8.19 -15.27
CA LYS A 22 3.38 9.28 -14.33
C LYS A 22 2.36 10.42 -14.44
N LEU A 23 1.99 10.84 -15.65
CA LEU A 23 1.01 11.89 -15.87
C LEU A 23 -0.37 11.52 -15.28
N ARG A 24 -0.87 10.32 -15.60
CA ARG A 24 -2.15 9.79 -15.08
C ARG A 24 -2.14 9.75 -13.55
N PHE A 25 -1.05 9.28 -12.95
CA PHE A 25 -0.90 9.21 -11.50
C PHE A 25 -0.92 10.59 -10.85
N ASN A 26 -0.16 11.56 -11.40
CA ASN A 26 -0.12 12.92 -10.87
C ASN A 26 -1.49 13.60 -10.96
N LEU A 27 -2.19 13.44 -12.09
CA LEU A 27 -3.56 13.96 -12.24
C LEU A 27 -4.51 13.33 -11.22
N ALA A 28 -4.50 12.00 -11.10
CA ALA A 28 -5.33 11.29 -10.14
C ALA A 28 -5.05 11.75 -8.70
N LYS A 29 -3.77 11.97 -8.35
CA LYS A 29 -3.36 12.48 -7.05
C LYS A 29 -4.01 13.84 -6.76
N ILE A 30 -4.06 14.77 -7.72
CA ILE A 30 -4.70 16.08 -7.50
C ILE A 30 -6.18 15.95 -7.11
N PHE A 31 -6.92 15.03 -7.73
CA PHE A 31 -8.35 14.84 -7.45
C PHE A 31 -8.62 14.00 -6.19
N ILE A 32 -7.82 12.95 -5.96
CA ILE A 32 -8.01 11.93 -4.92
C ILE A 32 -7.34 12.32 -3.59
N ASP A 33 -6.19 13.00 -3.70
CA ASP A 33 -5.31 13.37 -2.60
C ASP A 33 -5.58 14.81 -2.16
N LYS A 34 -6.83 15.09 -1.79
CA LYS A 34 -7.17 16.36 -1.14
C LYS A 34 -6.41 16.45 0.18
N TRP A 35 -5.48 17.39 0.22
CA TRP A 35 -4.54 17.65 1.31
C TRP A 35 -5.30 18.21 2.53
N SER A 36 -5.18 17.57 3.68
CA SER A 36 -5.66 18.11 4.96
C SER A 36 -4.68 17.75 6.05
N LYS A 37 -3.89 18.73 6.50
CA LYS A 37 -3.05 18.58 7.70
C LYS A 37 -3.94 18.77 8.93
N LYS A 38 -4.36 17.70 9.58
CA LYS A 38 -4.80 17.76 10.98
C LYS A 38 -3.69 17.29 11.90
N GLN A 39 -3.67 17.89 13.09
CA GLN A 39 -2.84 17.45 14.19
C GLN A 39 -3.40 16.12 14.70
N PHE A 40 -2.53 15.15 14.95
CA PHE A 40 -2.90 13.85 15.50
C PHE A 40 -1.88 13.46 16.56
N HIS A 41 -2.34 12.77 17.61
CA HIS A 41 -1.50 12.32 18.71
C HIS A 41 -1.27 10.81 18.59
N LEU A 42 0.00 10.39 18.64
CA LEU A 42 0.37 8.97 18.52
C LEU A 42 -0.32 8.07 19.56
N GLY A 43 -0.71 8.62 20.71
CA GLY A 43 -1.45 7.90 21.76
C GLY A 43 -2.87 7.49 21.35
N ASP A 44 -3.42 8.02 20.26
CA ASP A 44 -4.78 7.69 19.79
C ASP A 44 -4.80 6.49 18.81
N ILE A 45 -3.66 5.88 18.51
CA ILE A 45 -3.54 4.73 17.60
C ILE A 45 -3.82 3.46 18.38
N ASN A 46 -4.86 2.72 17.98
CA ASN A 46 -5.17 1.43 18.57
C ASN A 46 -5.21 0.31 17.52
N LYS A 47 -5.65 0.61 16.29
CA LYS A 47 -5.77 -0.39 15.22
C LYS A 47 -4.94 -0.01 13.99
N ILE A 48 -4.03 -0.91 13.59
CA ILE A 48 -3.10 -0.73 12.48
C ILE A 48 -3.42 -1.73 11.37
N LEU A 49 -3.39 -1.25 10.12
CA LEU A 49 -3.33 -2.10 8.93
C LEU A 49 -1.95 -1.99 8.28
N PHE A 50 -1.23 -3.11 8.20
CA PHE A 50 0.08 -3.19 7.56
C PHE A 50 -0.06 -3.79 6.16
N LEU A 51 0.35 -3.06 5.12
CA LEU A 51 0.25 -3.48 3.73
C LEU A 51 1.58 -4.07 3.24
N ARG A 52 1.55 -5.36 2.90
CA ARG A 52 2.66 -6.12 2.32
C ARG A 52 2.15 -7.13 1.29
N ASP A 53 1.45 -6.61 0.29
CA ASP A 53 0.72 -7.33 -0.76
C ASP A 53 1.56 -7.75 -1.98
N ASP A 54 2.87 -7.48 -1.98
CA ASP A 54 3.75 -7.61 -3.15
C ASP A 54 4.21 -9.04 -3.49
N ASN A 55 3.68 -10.06 -2.80
CA ASN A 55 4.04 -11.47 -2.95
C ASN A 55 5.54 -11.79 -2.73
N LYS A 56 6.33 -10.85 -2.22
CA LYS A 56 7.77 -11.06 -1.98
C LYS A 56 8.00 -11.65 -0.59
N ILE A 57 8.46 -12.90 -0.55
CA ILE A 57 8.70 -13.65 0.70
C ILE A 57 9.76 -12.97 1.57
N GLY A 58 10.93 -12.64 0.99
CA GLY A 58 12.03 -11.99 1.74
C GLY A 58 11.62 -10.66 2.35
N ASP A 59 10.83 -9.88 1.60
CA ASP A 59 10.29 -8.60 2.01
C ASP A 59 9.28 -8.73 3.17
N MET A 60 8.51 -9.82 3.22
CA MET A 60 7.66 -10.14 4.36
C MET A 60 8.48 -10.59 5.57
N ILE A 61 9.53 -11.41 5.39
CA ILE A 61 10.44 -11.84 6.47
C ILE A 61 11.02 -10.61 7.17
N VAL A 62 11.53 -9.64 6.41
CA VAL A 62 12.10 -8.39 6.94
C VAL A 62 11.04 -7.55 7.68
N SER A 63 9.76 -7.70 7.35
CA SER A 63 8.67 -6.99 8.02
C SER A 63 8.29 -7.61 9.36
N THR A 64 8.59 -8.90 9.61
CA THR A 64 8.14 -9.62 10.82
C THR A 64 8.59 -9.00 12.15
N PRO A 65 9.82 -8.46 12.33
CA PRO A 65 10.17 -7.79 13.58
C PRO A 65 9.31 -6.54 13.82
N VAL A 66 8.99 -5.79 12.76
CA VAL A 66 8.11 -4.62 12.86
C VAL A 66 6.71 -5.03 13.31
N LEU A 67 6.15 -6.10 12.72
CA LEU A 67 4.84 -6.62 13.11
C LEU A 67 4.81 -7.03 14.59
N ARG A 68 5.86 -7.72 15.05
CA ARG A 68 6.03 -8.12 16.45
C ARG A 68 6.05 -6.91 17.39
N GLU A 69 6.90 -5.92 17.11
CA GLU A 69 7.04 -4.75 17.98
C GLU A 69 5.74 -3.92 18.03
N LEU A 70 5.01 -3.78 16.92
CA LEU A 70 3.71 -3.12 16.93
C LEU A 70 2.72 -3.84 17.87
N SER A 71 2.61 -5.16 17.77
CA SER A 71 1.74 -5.95 18.65
C SER A 71 2.15 -5.85 20.12
N LEU A 72 3.44 -5.92 20.42
CA LEU A 72 3.96 -5.81 21.80
C LEU A 72 3.71 -4.44 22.43
N ASN A 73 3.55 -3.39 21.63
CA ASN A 73 3.14 -2.06 22.09
C ASN A 73 1.62 -1.91 22.25
N GLY A 74 0.85 -3.01 22.14
CA GLY A 74 -0.58 -3.05 22.39
C GLY A 74 -1.46 -2.68 21.20
N PHE A 75 -0.89 -2.51 20.01
CA PHE A 75 -1.69 -2.24 18.81
C PHE A 75 -2.38 -3.50 18.30
N LYS A 76 -3.66 -3.38 17.95
CA LYS A 76 -4.39 -4.39 17.18
C LYS A 76 -3.90 -4.36 15.73
N LEU A 77 -3.29 -5.44 15.28
CA LEU A 77 -2.55 -5.51 14.04
C LEU A 77 -3.25 -6.40 13.01
N HIS A 78 -3.70 -5.78 11.93
CA HIS A 78 -4.16 -6.49 10.74
C HIS A 78 -3.10 -6.38 9.63
N VAL A 79 -2.96 -7.42 8.81
CA VAL A 79 -2.02 -7.45 7.70
C VAL A 79 -2.74 -7.72 6.38
N LEU A 80 -2.44 -6.93 5.34
CA LEU A 80 -2.76 -7.28 3.96
C LEU A 80 -1.54 -7.94 3.33
N SER A 81 -1.68 -9.23 2.98
CA SER A 81 -0.61 -10.07 2.44
C SER A 81 -0.93 -10.52 1.02
N GLY A 82 0.13 -10.78 0.26
CA GLY A 82 0.01 -11.50 -1.00
C GLY A 82 -0.05 -13.01 -0.74
N PRO A 83 -0.79 -13.79 -1.54
CA PRO A 83 -0.89 -15.25 -1.33
C PRO A 83 0.46 -15.96 -1.28
N SER A 84 1.49 -15.48 -2.00
CA SER A 84 2.81 -16.11 -2.00
C SER A 84 3.66 -15.81 -0.77
N ASN A 85 3.46 -14.66 -0.12
CA ASN A 85 4.27 -14.27 1.04
C ASN A 85 3.58 -14.56 2.39
N TYR A 86 2.32 -15.00 2.36
CA TYR A 86 1.55 -15.37 3.55
C TYR A 86 2.19 -16.49 4.37
N CYS A 87 2.87 -17.45 3.75
CA CYS A 87 3.52 -18.56 4.43
C CYS A 87 4.51 -18.10 5.53
N VAL A 88 5.03 -16.88 5.44
CA VAL A 88 5.92 -16.29 6.44
C VAL A 88 5.17 -15.91 7.73
N ILE A 89 3.89 -15.55 7.62
CA ILE A 89 3.08 -14.99 8.71
C ILE A 89 1.88 -15.86 9.10
N GLU A 90 1.69 -17.01 8.45
CA GLU A 90 0.54 -17.90 8.63
C GLU A 90 0.27 -18.24 10.11
N ASN A 91 1.34 -18.51 10.86
CA ASN A 91 1.27 -18.87 12.29
C ASN A 91 1.85 -17.79 13.21
N ASN A 92 1.88 -16.52 12.76
CA ASN A 92 2.46 -15.46 13.55
C ASN A 92 1.49 -14.99 14.66
N PRO A 93 1.83 -15.16 15.96
CA PRO A 93 0.92 -14.86 17.07
C PRO A 93 0.71 -13.36 17.29
N TYR A 94 1.50 -12.51 16.64
CA TYR A 94 1.43 -11.05 16.77
C TYR A 94 0.43 -10.40 15.80
N ILE A 95 -0.27 -11.18 14.98
CA ILE A 95 -1.20 -10.67 13.97
C ILE A 95 -2.62 -11.13 14.33
N ASP A 96 -3.53 -10.17 14.50
CA ASP A 96 -4.93 -10.46 14.83
C ASP A 96 -5.74 -10.93 13.61
N LYS A 97 -5.41 -10.43 12.42
CA LYS A 97 -6.18 -10.72 11.20
C LYS A 97 -5.36 -10.53 9.94
N VAL A 98 -5.51 -11.46 9.00
CA VAL A 98 -4.91 -11.37 7.67
C VAL A 98 -5.97 -11.22 6.59
N TYR A 99 -5.71 -10.33 5.64
CA TYR A 99 -6.44 -10.18 4.39
C TYR A 99 -5.53 -10.53 3.22
N PHE A 100 -6.11 -10.98 2.11
CA PHE A 100 -5.37 -11.26 0.89
C PHE A 100 -5.62 -10.20 -0.16
N TYR A 101 -4.55 -9.75 -0.81
CA TYR A 101 -4.65 -8.85 -1.95
C TYR A 101 -5.27 -9.58 -3.15
N PRO A 102 -6.36 -9.06 -3.73
CA PRO A 102 -7.01 -9.71 -4.86
C PRO A 102 -6.24 -9.41 -6.14
N GLY A 103 -5.95 -10.43 -6.95
CA GLY A 103 -5.23 -10.26 -8.22
C GLY A 103 -5.97 -9.42 -9.28
N LYS A 104 -7.26 -9.10 -9.08
CA LYS A 104 -8.09 -8.33 -10.01
C LYS A 104 -8.37 -6.92 -9.49
N ASN A 105 -8.30 -5.94 -10.41
CA ASN A 105 -8.43 -4.51 -10.11
C ASN A 105 -9.82 -4.07 -9.60
N ILE A 106 -10.91 -4.79 -9.90
CA ILE A 106 -12.24 -4.44 -9.34
C ILE A 106 -12.31 -4.90 -7.87
N ASP A 107 -11.79 -6.09 -7.60
CA ASP A 107 -11.90 -6.75 -6.29
C ASP A 107 -11.12 -6.00 -5.22
N ILE A 108 -10.05 -5.28 -5.59
CA ILE A 108 -9.31 -4.44 -4.64
C ILE A 108 -10.16 -3.29 -4.10
N LEU A 109 -11.07 -2.72 -4.90
CA LEU A 109 -11.95 -1.65 -4.43
C LEU A 109 -13.00 -2.19 -3.46
N ASN A 110 -13.55 -3.38 -3.74
CA ASN A 110 -14.44 -4.08 -2.82
C ASN A 110 -13.74 -4.41 -1.50
N LEU A 111 -12.48 -4.84 -1.56
CA LEU A 111 -11.66 -5.03 -0.37
C LEU A 111 -11.46 -3.71 0.38
N GLY A 112 -11.18 -2.61 -0.32
CA GLY A 112 -11.07 -1.28 0.29
C GLY A 112 -12.31 -0.87 1.06
N LEU A 113 -13.50 -1.09 0.49
CA LEU A 113 -14.79 -0.85 1.17
C LEU A 113 -15.00 -1.75 2.39
N LYS A 114 -14.59 -3.02 2.32
CA LYS A 114 -14.61 -3.93 3.47
C LYS A 114 -13.66 -3.47 4.57
N LEU A 115 -12.45 -3.07 4.22
CA LEU A 115 -11.43 -2.58 5.15
C LEU A 115 -11.83 -1.24 5.80
N LYS A 116 -12.61 -0.41 5.10
CA LYS A 116 -13.18 0.82 5.67
C LYS A 116 -14.00 0.57 6.94
N GLN A 117 -14.72 -0.56 6.98
CA GLN A 117 -15.57 -0.92 8.12
C GLN A 117 -14.76 -1.23 9.39
N GLU A 118 -13.48 -1.59 9.25
CA GLU A 118 -12.59 -1.87 10.37
C GLU A 118 -12.13 -0.60 11.11
N LYS A 119 -12.30 0.59 10.50
CA LYS A 119 -11.95 1.89 11.09
C LYS A 119 -10.51 1.94 11.63
N TYR A 120 -9.55 1.72 10.75
CA TYR A 120 -8.12 1.78 11.11
C TYR A 120 -7.71 3.20 11.51
N ASP A 121 -6.90 3.30 12.55
CA ASP A 121 -6.28 4.56 12.94
C ASP A 121 -5.07 4.84 12.07
N LEU A 122 -4.30 3.79 11.74
CA LEU A 122 -3.09 3.89 10.96
C LEU A 122 -3.02 2.81 9.88
N VAL A 123 -2.66 3.20 8.67
CA VAL A 123 -2.22 2.32 7.60
C VAL A 123 -0.73 2.52 7.37
N ILE A 124 0.04 1.43 7.39
CA ILE A 124 1.46 1.41 7.05
C ILE A 124 1.60 0.73 5.69
N ASP A 125 1.96 1.47 4.66
CA ASP A 125 2.16 0.99 3.30
C ASP A 125 3.65 0.81 2.99
N MET A 126 4.07 -0.45 2.92
CA MET A 126 5.46 -0.84 2.59
C MET A 126 5.62 -1.16 1.10
N GLY A 127 4.59 -0.98 0.28
CA GLY A 127 4.62 -1.28 -1.14
C GLY A 127 5.24 -0.16 -2.00
N ASP A 128 5.82 -0.54 -3.13
CA ASP A 128 6.25 0.39 -4.20
C ASP A 128 5.11 0.66 -5.22
N GLN A 129 3.85 0.47 -4.81
CA GLN A 129 2.71 0.48 -5.71
C GLN A 129 2.39 1.91 -6.18
N THR A 130 2.46 2.10 -7.50
CA THR A 130 2.12 3.35 -8.20
C THR A 130 0.83 3.33 -9.05
N PRO A 131 0.03 2.25 -9.17
CA PRO A 131 -1.24 2.33 -9.90
C PRO A 131 -2.25 3.30 -9.28
N VAL A 132 -3.00 4.01 -10.13
CA VAL A 132 -4.12 4.88 -9.68
C VAL A 132 -5.18 4.10 -8.91
N ILE A 133 -5.45 2.85 -9.30
CA ILE A 133 -6.41 1.99 -8.61
C ILE A 133 -5.98 1.68 -7.17
N TYR A 134 -4.67 1.54 -6.93
CA TYR A 134 -4.13 1.30 -5.60
C TYR A 134 -4.23 2.56 -4.72
N LEU A 135 -4.02 3.74 -5.33
CA LEU A 135 -4.29 5.02 -4.65
C LEU A 135 -5.77 5.14 -4.24
N LEU A 136 -6.70 4.79 -5.13
CA LEU A 136 -8.13 4.75 -4.81
C LEU A 136 -8.44 3.75 -3.69
N PHE A 137 -7.86 2.54 -3.76
CA PHE A 137 -7.98 1.53 -2.72
C PHE A 137 -7.55 2.06 -1.35
N ILE A 138 -6.36 2.65 -1.23
CA ILE A 138 -5.88 3.22 0.04
C ILE A 138 -6.84 4.30 0.54
N ARG A 139 -7.37 5.15 -0.36
CA ARG A 139 -8.36 6.15 0.04
C ARG A 139 -9.67 5.55 0.52
N LEU A 140 -10.11 4.44 -0.05
CA LEU A 140 -11.35 3.76 0.37
C LEU A 140 -11.23 3.21 1.79
N ILE A 141 -10.05 2.72 2.20
CA ILE A 141 -9.80 2.25 3.57
C ILE A 141 -10.10 3.35 4.59
N ASN A 142 -9.85 4.62 4.22
CA ASN A 142 -10.22 5.80 5.02
C ASN A 142 -9.68 5.75 6.46
N ALA A 143 -8.40 5.39 6.61
CA ALA A 143 -7.71 5.44 7.88
C ALA A 143 -7.37 6.89 8.27
N LYS A 144 -7.23 7.15 9.58
CA LYS A 144 -6.89 8.50 10.09
C LYS A 144 -5.48 8.94 9.67
N ILE A 145 -4.55 7.99 9.57
CA ILE A 145 -3.17 8.22 9.13
C ILE A 145 -2.76 7.19 8.09
N LEU A 146 -2.08 7.68 7.04
CA LEU A 146 -1.34 6.84 6.11
C LEU A 146 0.17 7.15 6.23
N LEU A 147 0.93 6.14 6.62
CA LEU A 147 2.40 6.13 6.53
C LEU A 147 2.80 5.29 5.33
N ALA A 148 3.28 5.93 4.26
CA ALA A 148 3.69 5.23 3.04
C ALA A 148 5.16 5.55 2.71
N LEU A 149 5.92 4.52 2.34
CA LEU A 149 7.30 4.67 1.87
C LEU A 149 7.30 4.90 0.36
N ILE A 150 7.51 6.14 -0.07
CA ILE A 150 7.76 6.44 -1.49
C ILE A 150 9.24 6.75 -1.64
N LYS A 151 9.90 6.00 -2.52
CA LYS A 151 11.34 6.11 -2.82
C LYS A 151 11.77 7.59 -2.90
N MET A 152 12.64 8.00 -1.95
CA MET A 152 13.21 9.34 -1.74
C MET A 152 12.34 10.44 -1.10
N THR A 153 11.12 10.19 -0.65
CA THR A 153 10.37 11.15 0.18
C THR A 153 9.40 10.41 1.11
N LEU A 154 9.58 10.52 2.42
CA LEU A 154 8.50 10.19 3.36
C LEU A 154 7.34 11.13 3.09
N ILE A 155 6.31 10.65 2.39
CA ILE A 155 5.07 11.38 2.29
C ILE A 155 4.21 10.92 3.46
N PHE A 156 4.31 11.65 4.58
CA PHE A 156 3.27 11.64 5.60
C PHE A 156 2.00 12.18 4.95
N THR A 157 1.17 11.28 4.42
CA THR A 157 -0.14 11.67 3.94
C THR A 157 -1.07 11.56 5.13
N ILE A 158 -1.05 12.60 5.95
CA ILE A 158 -2.09 12.82 6.95
C ILE A 158 -3.34 13.16 6.12
N LYS A 159 -4.33 12.27 6.15
CA LYS A 159 -5.65 12.56 5.60
C LYS A 159 -6.66 12.37 6.70
N VAL A 160 -7.41 13.43 6.94
CA VAL A 160 -8.68 13.41 7.67
C VAL A 160 -9.77 12.88 6.75
#